data_AF-A0A968TQI5-F1
#
_entry.id   AF-A0A968TQI5-F1
#
_cell.length_a   1.000
_cell.length_b   1.000
_cell.length_c   1.000
_cell.angle_alpha   90.00
_cell.angle_beta   90.00
_cell.angle_gamma   90.00
#
_symmetry.space_group_name_H-M   'P 1'
#
loop_
_entity.id
_entity.type
_entity.pdbx_description
1 polymer ?
#
loop_
_entity_poly.entity_id
_entity_poly.type
_entity_poly.pdbx_seq_one_letter_code
_entity_poly.pdbx_strand_id
1 'polypeptide(L)'
;MQILPSTAKWMAAQAGLGPEFNLEDPAVNIRIGTTYFAQLRKSFGGKGTRYVAAYNMGPGNVRRLIASNTEPRIYPDKVVSNYMRFYKALDNVISRSTAAGRAIASSDMLF
;
A
#
# COMPACT_ATOMS: atom_id res chain seq x y z
N MET A 1 4.10 7.87 1.95
CA MET A 1 4.50 6.52 1.48
C MET A 1 6.00 6.20 1.67
N GLN A 2 6.76 6.95 2.50
CA GLN A 2 8.15 6.60 2.89
C GLN A 2 9.11 6.40 1.69
N ILE A 3 9.04 7.30 0.72
CA ILE A 3 9.83 7.24 -0.51
C ILE A 3 11.18 7.90 -0.25
N LEU A 4 12.27 7.26 -0.72
CA LEU A 4 13.60 7.88 -0.68
C LEU A 4 13.64 9.11 -1.59
N PRO A 5 14.31 10.22 -1.19
CA PRO A 5 14.42 11.40 -2.04
C PRO A 5 15.01 11.13 -3.44
N SER A 6 15.95 10.19 -3.55
CA SER A 6 16.52 9.77 -4.84
C SER A 6 15.48 9.07 -5.74
N THR A 7 14.66 8.19 -5.17
CA THR A 7 13.54 7.56 -5.88
C THR A 7 12.49 8.59 -6.28
N ALA A 8 12.18 9.55 -5.42
CA ALA A 8 11.23 10.61 -5.73
C ALA A 8 11.72 11.46 -6.91
N LYS A 9 12.99 11.87 -6.91
CA LYS A 9 13.60 12.62 -8.04
C LYS A 9 13.54 11.83 -9.35
N TRP A 10 13.84 10.54 -9.32
CA TRP A 10 13.78 9.68 -10.50
C TRP A 10 12.34 9.52 -11.03
N MET A 11 11.35 9.51 -10.14
CA MET A 11 9.95 9.26 -10.50
C MET A 11 9.12 10.52 -10.76
N ALA A 12 9.61 11.71 -10.39
CA ALA A 12 8.85 12.96 -10.46
C ALA A 12 8.28 13.23 -11.86
N ALA A 13 9.11 13.13 -12.90
CA ALA A 13 8.67 13.33 -14.28
C ALA A 13 7.62 12.30 -14.71
N GLN A 14 7.79 11.03 -14.34
CA GLN A 14 6.81 9.96 -14.62
C GLN A 14 5.51 10.15 -13.84
N ALA A 15 5.59 10.77 -12.67
CA ALA A 15 4.43 11.17 -11.89
C ALA A 15 3.77 12.45 -12.46
N GLY A 16 4.32 13.08 -13.48
CA GLY A 16 3.80 14.33 -14.06
C GLY A 16 4.05 15.55 -13.18
N LEU A 17 5.19 15.57 -12.48
CA LEU A 17 5.63 16.66 -11.62
C LEU A 17 6.89 17.32 -12.20
N GLY A 18 7.02 18.63 -11.98
CA GLY A 18 8.25 19.38 -12.30
C GLY A 18 9.38 19.13 -11.29
N PRO A 19 10.56 19.74 -11.51
CA PRO A 19 11.73 19.56 -10.64
C PRO A 19 11.54 20.11 -9.21
N GLU A 20 10.68 21.12 -9.05
CA GLU A 20 10.43 21.82 -7.77
C GLU A 20 9.33 21.17 -6.91
N PHE A 21 9.18 19.84 -6.96
CA PHE A 21 8.16 19.15 -6.17
C PHE A 21 8.51 19.11 -4.68
N ASN A 22 7.49 19.18 -3.81
CA ASN A 22 7.65 18.99 -2.37
C ASN A 22 7.24 17.57 -1.95
N LEU A 23 8.20 16.73 -1.56
CA LEU A 23 7.92 15.35 -1.13
C LEU A 23 7.20 15.25 0.23
N GLU A 24 7.24 16.31 1.04
CA GLU A 24 6.53 16.36 2.32
C GLU A 24 5.03 16.64 2.14
N ASP A 25 4.63 17.19 1.00
CA ASP A 25 3.21 17.32 0.65
C ASP A 25 2.58 15.92 0.52
N PRO A 26 1.52 15.60 1.28
CA PRO A 26 0.92 14.26 1.26
C PRO A 26 0.42 13.83 -0.11
N ALA A 27 -0.14 14.74 -0.91
CA ALA A 27 -0.69 14.42 -2.22
C ALA A 27 0.44 14.12 -3.22
N VAL A 28 1.52 14.92 -3.21
CA VAL A 28 2.75 14.66 -3.99
C VAL A 28 3.37 13.33 -3.58
N ASN A 29 3.48 13.07 -2.28
CA ASN A 29 4.06 11.84 -1.77
C ASN A 29 3.28 10.59 -2.21
N ILE A 30 1.95 10.64 -2.13
CA ILE A 30 1.07 9.55 -2.60
C ILE A 30 1.20 9.39 -4.12
N ARG A 31 1.21 10.49 -4.88
CA ARG A 31 1.30 10.46 -6.34
C ARG A 31 2.61 9.82 -6.82
N ILE A 32 3.74 10.23 -6.26
CA ILE A 32 5.04 9.63 -6.58
C ILE A 32 5.07 8.16 -6.15
N GLY A 33 4.58 7.84 -4.94
CA GLY A 33 4.65 6.48 -4.38
C GLY A 33 3.82 5.48 -5.16
N THR A 34 2.60 5.87 -5.55
CA THR A 34 1.72 5.05 -6.38
C THR A 34 2.27 4.88 -7.80
N THR A 35 2.86 5.92 -8.38
CA THR A 35 3.55 5.84 -9.69
C THR A 35 4.70 4.84 -9.63
N TYR A 36 5.56 4.92 -8.61
CA TYR A 36 6.67 3.97 -8.42
C TYR A 36 6.18 2.54 -8.18
N PHE A 37 5.16 2.38 -7.34
CA PHE A 37 4.56 1.07 -7.06
C PHE A 37 3.96 0.42 -8.31
N ALA A 38 3.29 1.20 -9.17
CA ALA A 38 2.76 0.71 -10.44
C ALA A 38 3.87 0.28 -11.41
N GLN A 39 4.97 1.03 -11.48
CA GLN A 39 6.13 0.66 -12.27
C GLN A 39 6.76 -0.66 -11.79
N LEU A 40 6.89 -0.85 -10.47
CA LEU A 40 7.36 -2.11 -9.90
C LEU A 40 6.41 -3.26 -10.20
N ARG A 41 5.10 -3.06 -10.05
CA ARG A 41 4.07 -4.05 -10.39
C ARG A 41 4.22 -4.52 -11.84
N LYS A 42 4.42 -3.59 -12.79
CA LYS A 42 4.70 -3.92 -14.20
C LYS A 42 6.01 -4.70 -14.35
N SER A 43 7.07 -4.23 -13.70
CA SER A 43 8.43 -4.81 -13.81
C SER A 43 8.54 -6.24 -13.28
N PHE A 44 7.69 -6.62 -12.31
CA PHE A 44 7.65 -7.96 -11.72
C PHE A 44 6.44 -8.79 -12.20
N GLY A 45 5.81 -8.42 -13.32
CA GLY A 45 4.74 -9.21 -13.95
C GLY A 45 3.51 -9.39 -13.05
N GLY A 46 3.19 -8.39 -12.22
CA GLY A 46 2.06 -8.44 -11.30
C GLY A 46 2.25 -9.37 -10.09
N LYS A 47 3.44 -9.93 -9.86
CA LYS A 47 3.69 -10.82 -8.71
C LYS A 47 3.80 -10.02 -7.41
N GLY A 48 2.72 -10.04 -6.61
CA GLY A 48 2.54 -9.37 -5.32
C GLY A 48 3.78 -9.37 -4.43
N THR A 49 4.26 -10.57 -4.11
CA THR A 49 5.42 -10.80 -3.24
C THR A 49 6.64 -10.01 -3.72
N ARG A 50 6.91 -10.02 -5.03
CA ARG A 50 8.13 -9.43 -5.60
C ARG A 50 8.06 -7.91 -5.69
N TYR A 51 6.95 -7.32 -6.16
CA TYR A 51 6.89 -5.86 -6.28
C TYR A 51 6.72 -5.16 -4.92
N VAL A 52 6.03 -5.80 -3.95
CA VAL A 52 5.95 -5.26 -2.58
C VAL A 52 7.32 -5.33 -1.91
N ALA A 53 8.06 -6.42 -2.07
CA ALA A 53 9.43 -6.50 -1.59
C ALA A 53 10.33 -5.46 -2.26
N ALA A 54 10.22 -5.29 -3.59
CA ALA A 54 11.05 -4.36 -4.34
C ALA A 54 10.81 -2.89 -3.94
N TYR A 55 9.60 -2.56 -3.49
CA TYR A 55 9.32 -1.23 -2.94
C TYR A 55 10.13 -0.97 -1.66
N ASN A 56 10.32 -1.99 -0.82
CA ASN A 56 11.08 -1.89 0.44
C ASN A 56 12.60 -1.98 0.25
N MET A 57 13.08 -2.99 -0.49
CA MET A 57 14.51 -3.31 -0.56
C MET A 57 15.16 -2.95 -1.90
N GLY A 58 14.40 -2.36 -2.82
CA GLY A 58 14.83 -2.03 -4.17
C GLY A 58 14.72 -3.20 -5.17
N PRO A 59 14.46 -2.91 -6.45
CA PRO A 59 14.25 -3.94 -7.49
C PRO A 59 15.49 -4.77 -7.79
N GLY A 60 16.71 -4.20 -7.66
CA GLY A 60 17.96 -4.93 -7.89
C GLY A 60 18.18 -6.06 -6.88
N ASN A 61 17.86 -5.82 -5.60
CA ASN A 61 17.98 -6.84 -4.57
C ASN A 61 16.96 -7.96 -4.75
N VAL A 62 15.72 -7.64 -5.13
CA VAL A 62 14.72 -8.67 -5.46
C VAL A 62 15.14 -9.50 -6.67
N ARG A 63 15.69 -8.88 -7.72
CA ARG A 63 16.22 -9.62 -8.88
C ARG A 63 17.36 -10.58 -8.48
N ARG A 64 18.25 -10.15 -7.59
CA ARG A 64 19.34 -10.98 -7.06
C ARG A 64 18.80 -12.22 -6.31
N LEU A 65 17.80 -12.03 -5.44
CA LEU A 65 17.15 -13.14 -4.73
C LEU A 65 16.48 -14.12 -5.69
N ILE A 66 15.75 -13.62 -6.70
CA ILE A 66 15.11 -14.48 -7.70
C ILE A 66 16.15 -15.26 -8.50
N ALA A 67 17.26 -14.61 -8.87
CA ALA A 67 18.38 -15.27 -9.56
C ALA A 67 19.04 -16.37 -8.71
N SER A 68 19.01 -16.23 -7.37
CA SER A 68 19.44 -17.28 -6.43
C SER A 68 18.32 -18.24 -6.02
N ASN A 69 17.21 -18.28 -6.77
CA ASN A 69 16.05 -19.14 -6.51
C ASN A 69 15.38 -18.92 -5.13
N THR A 70 15.43 -17.68 -4.61
CA THR A 70 14.85 -17.28 -3.31
C THR A 70 13.72 -16.27 -3.52
N GLU A 71 12.55 -16.50 -2.90
CA GLU A 71 11.44 -15.54 -2.90
C GLU A 71 11.49 -14.60 -1.68
N PRO A 72 11.32 -13.28 -1.86
CA PRO A 72 11.27 -12.34 -0.74
C PRO A 72 9.89 -12.36 -0.07
N ARG A 73 9.78 -12.96 1.11
CA ARG A 73 8.47 -13.14 1.80
C ARG A 73 8.26 -12.23 3.01
N ILE A 74 9.32 -11.93 3.77
CA ILE A 74 9.21 -11.27 5.08
C ILE A 74 8.44 -9.94 5.04
N TYR A 75 8.83 -9.01 4.15
CA TYR A 75 8.17 -7.70 4.08
C TYR A 75 6.77 -7.77 3.44
N PRO A 76 6.57 -8.47 2.29
CA PRO A 76 5.23 -8.67 1.74
C PRO A 76 4.23 -9.29 2.72
N ASP A 77 4.63 -10.31 3.47
CA ASP A 77 3.75 -10.99 4.43
C ASP A 77 3.32 -10.04 5.55
N LYS A 78 4.22 -9.14 6.00
CA LYS A 78 3.88 -8.08 6.96
C LYS A 78 2.86 -7.08 6.39
N VAL A 79 3.03 -6.67 5.14
CA VAL A 79 2.10 -5.75 4.47
C VAL A 79 0.71 -6.39 4.35
N VAL A 80 0.63 -7.64 3.88
CA VAL A 80 -0.63 -8.38 3.77
C VAL A 80 -1.27 -8.60 5.14
N SER A 81 -0.48 -8.95 6.15
CA SER A 81 -0.98 -9.14 7.51
C SER A 81 -1.60 -7.86 8.09
N ASN A 82 -0.94 -6.70 7.90
CA ASN A 82 -1.45 -5.41 8.34
C ASN A 82 -2.70 -5.00 7.57
N TYR A 83 -2.72 -5.23 6.26
CA TYR A 83 -3.90 -5.02 5.41
C TYR A 83 -5.09 -5.84 5.95
N MET A 84 -4.93 -7.15 6.15
CA MET A 84 -6.02 -8.00 6.65
C MET A 84 -6.49 -7.60 8.06
N ARG A 85 -5.56 -7.22 8.95
CA ARG A 85 -5.91 -6.72 10.30
C ARG A 85 -6.76 -5.46 10.24
N PHE A 86 -6.42 -4.54 9.34
CA PHE A 86 -7.17 -3.29 9.15
C PHE A 86 -8.60 -3.58 8.65
N TYR A 87 -8.77 -4.42 7.64
CA TYR A 87 -10.10 -4.76 7.12
C TYR A 87 -10.95 -5.49 8.16
N LYS A 88 -10.37 -6.43 8.90
CA LYS A 88 -11.08 -7.08 10.02
C LYS A 88 -11.53 -6.07 11.09
N ALA A 89 -10.71 -5.06 11.39
CA ALA A 89 -11.08 -4.02 12.33
C ALA A 89 -12.24 -3.16 11.81
N LEU A 90 -12.22 -2.80 10.52
CA LEU A 90 -13.33 -2.08 9.86
C LEU A 90 -14.62 -2.88 9.88
N ASP A 91 -14.57 -4.17 9.54
CA ASP A 91 -15.75 -5.04 9.55
C ASP A 91 -16.38 -5.12 10.94
N ASN A 92 -15.56 -5.16 11.99
CA ASN A 92 -16.03 -5.13 13.38
C ASN A 92 -16.65 -3.79 13.79
N VAL A 93 -16.18 -2.66 13.24
CA VAL A 93 -16.77 -1.35 13.47
C VAL A 93 -18.13 -1.26 12.77
N ILE A 94 -18.20 -1.67 11.51
CA ILE A 94 -19.42 -1.66 10.69
C ILE A 94 -20.47 -2.62 11.27
N SER A 95 -20.06 -3.82 11.70
CA SER A 95 -20.98 -4.79 12.32
C SER A 95 -21.55 -4.28 13.64
N ARG A 96 -20.76 -3.54 14.44
CA ARG A 96 -21.24 -2.91 15.67
C ARG A 96 -22.15 -1.72 15.41
N SER A 97 -21.85 -0.87 14.43
CA SER A 97 -22.71 0.27 14.09
C SER A 97 -24.05 -0.17 13.52
N THR A 98 -24.06 -1.21 12.68
CA THR A 98 -25.30 -1.80 12.14
C THR A 98 -26.13 -2.51 13.22
N ALA A 99 -25.50 -3.26 14.12
CA ALA A 99 -26.20 -3.88 15.25
C ALA A 99 -26.80 -2.83 16.21
N ALA A 100 -26.05 -1.77 16.54
CA ALA A 100 -26.52 -0.66 17.37
C ALA A 100 -27.70 0.09 16.73
N GLY A 101 -27.62 0.36 15.42
CA GLY A 101 -28.71 1.01 14.69
C GLY A 101 -30.00 0.17 14.65
N ARG A 102 -29.88 -1.16 14.52
CA ARG A 102 -31.05 -2.07 14.59
C ARG A 102 -31.66 -2.13 15.99
N ALA A 103 -30.85 -2.11 17.04
CA ALA A 103 -31.35 -2.14 18.43
C ALA A 103 -32.18 -0.89 18.77
N ILE A 104 -31.71 0.30 18.34
CA ILE A 104 -32.43 1.57 18.55
C ILE A 104 -33.75 1.58 17.75
N ALA A 105 -33.73 1.14 16.48
CA ALA A 105 -34.94 1.08 15.68
C ALA A 105 -36.00 0.10 16.24
N SER A 106 -35.58 -0.98 16.92
CA SER A 106 -36.51 -1.92 17.55
C SER A 106 -37.09 -1.43 18.88
N SER A 107 -36.40 -0.54 19.61
CA SER A 107 -36.94 0.04 20.84
C SER A 107 -37.97 1.14 20.58
N ASP A 108 -37.86 1.84 19.44
CA ASP A 108 -38.77 2.93 19.07
C ASP A 108 -40.10 2.44 18.45
N MET A 109 -40.22 1.15 18.12
CA MET A 109 -41.46 0.53 17.59
C MET A 109 -42.35 -0.12 18.67
N LEU A 110 -42.06 0.09 19.96
CA LEU A 110 -42.80 -0.50 21.09
C LEU A 110 -43.66 0.51 21.88
N PHE A 111 -44.00 1.66 21.31
CA PHE A 111 -44.96 2.63 21.88
C PHE A 111 -46.19 2.81 20.98
#